data_AF-A0AAJ1X9I1-F1
#
_entry.id   AF-A0AAJ1X9I1-F1
#
_cell.length_a   1.000
_cell.length_b   1.000
_cell.length_c   1.000
_cell.angle_alpha   90.00
_cell.angle_beta   90.00
_cell.angle_gamma   90.00
#
_symmetry.space_group_name_H-M   'P 1'
#
loop_
_entity.id
_entity.type
_entity.pdbx_description
1 polymer ?
#
loop_
_entity_poly.entity_id
_entity_poly.type
_entity_poly.pdbx_seq_one_letter_code
_entity_poly.pdbx_strand_id
1 'polypeptide(L)'
;MDVRENEAFTQLLRDAVLQAEKIGYRPTQFKRMLEQYGGFETVQRVLASGKPSDGFTRLWELKRLDLTCEALIVESEWRGHFDAALLARAEKLLRDMNYPFKPYAAPVVDTSPSAPPGIDTNSEADGDSPLSNSQLRINAFFRDVLHAPVANDRWSWGSVDEARRCVFLRLWAEDVEQQKDFPTIRVLGPRQTNSNGWSERQRHLELVRAGYDAYAIVCEKGAKSSTSIGSFDASQLSRLSAISDVGGDLYMKLSDRLPVSAFYRHSSEATVDSELMQIREGEGAETTRKTLVDARLGQGRFRRDLLQLWDGKCAVTGTAIAAVLRASHCKPWCGSNNEERLDPHNGLPLTANLDALFDALLITFDDDGEMLTSGVITPEEREALGLPAPLLKKPGSKLKNYLKHHRERFNLLRTQ
;
A
#
# COMPACT_ATOMS: atom_id res chain seq x y z
N MET A 1 -7.80 11.37 -20.69
CA MET A 1 -9.12 12.01 -20.56
C MET A 1 -8.88 13.50 -20.67
N ASP A 2 -9.50 14.16 -21.64
CA ASP A 2 -9.38 15.61 -21.81
C ASP A 2 -10.22 16.36 -20.75
N VAL A 3 -10.06 17.69 -20.67
CA VAL A 3 -10.75 18.51 -19.65
C VAL A 3 -12.27 18.51 -19.84
N ARG A 4 -12.77 18.45 -21.06
CA ARG A 4 -14.21 18.45 -21.38
C ARG A 4 -14.84 17.10 -21.08
N GLU A 5 -14.14 16.02 -21.42
CA GLU A 5 -14.47 14.65 -21.04
C GLU A 5 -14.52 14.50 -19.52
N ASN A 6 -13.54 15.07 -18.80
CA ASN A 6 -13.55 15.05 -17.33
C ASN A 6 -14.71 15.83 -16.72
N GLU A 7 -15.08 16.99 -17.25
CA GLU A 7 -16.25 17.70 -16.75
C GLU A 7 -17.55 16.94 -17.04
N ALA A 8 -17.69 16.33 -18.23
CA ALA A 8 -18.85 15.52 -18.57
C ALA A 8 -18.98 14.28 -17.66
N PHE A 9 -17.87 13.60 -17.37
CA PHE A 9 -17.86 12.51 -16.39
C PHE A 9 -18.15 12.98 -14.97
N THR A 10 -17.61 14.14 -14.58
CA THR A 10 -17.89 14.75 -13.28
C THR A 10 -19.37 15.06 -13.14
N GLN A 11 -20.02 15.51 -14.22
CA GLN A 11 -21.45 15.77 -14.24
C GLN A 11 -22.27 14.48 -14.06
N LEU A 12 -21.87 13.37 -14.69
CA LEU A 12 -22.48 12.05 -14.46
C LEU A 12 -22.46 11.67 -12.97
N LEU A 13 -21.34 11.87 -12.28
CA LEU A 13 -21.22 11.59 -10.85
C LEU A 13 -22.06 12.55 -9.99
N ARG A 14 -22.16 13.82 -10.37
CA ARG A 14 -23.06 14.79 -9.71
C ARG A 14 -24.52 14.38 -9.86
N ASP A 15 -24.92 13.89 -11.03
CA ASP A 15 -26.29 13.42 -11.26
C ASP A 15 -26.60 12.18 -10.41
N ALA A 16 -25.65 11.25 -10.29
CA ALA A 16 -25.77 10.10 -9.39
C ALA A 16 -25.92 10.53 -7.92
N VAL A 17 -25.17 11.56 -7.49
CA VAL A 17 -25.31 12.16 -6.16
C VAL A 17 -26.70 12.77 -5.94
N LEU A 18 -27.25 13.48 -6.93
CA LEU A 18 -28.61 14.03 -6.83
C LEU A 18 -29.66 12.93 -6.72
N GLN A 19 -29.47 11.79 -7.41
CA GLN A 19 -30.34 10.63 -7.27
C GLN A 19 -30.22 9.96 -5.91
N ALA A 20 -29.02 9.87 -5.35
CA ALA A 20 -28.77 9.38 -3.99
C ALA A 20 -29.47 10.26 -2.93
N GLU A 21 -29.51 11.58 -3.13
CA GLU A 21 -30.19 12.48 -2.20
C GLU A 21 -31.71 12.31 -2.22
N LYS A 22 -32.30 12.02 -3.38
CA LYS A 22 -33.74 11.75 -3.52
C LYS A 22 -34.18 10.49 -2.76
N ILE A 23 -33.29 9.53 -2.57
CA ILE A 23 -33.54 8.29 -1.82
C ILE A 23 -33.09 8.37 -0.35
N GLY A 24 -32.75 9.58 0.14
CA GLY A 24 -32.43 9.83 1.55
C GLY A 24 -30.97 9.63 1.95
N TYR A 25 -30.05 9.45 1.00
CA TYR A 25 -28.61 9.38 1.27
C TYR A 25 -27.89 10.68 0.86
N ARG A 26 -27.15 11.30 1.79
CA ARG A 26 -26.42 12.55 1.55
C ARG A 26 -24.90 12.32 1.60
N PRO A 27 -24.24 12.12 0.44
CA PRO A 27 -22.80 11.84 0.39
C PRO A 27 -21.97 13.13 0.46
N THR A 28 -21.92 13.78 1.63
CA THR A 28 -21.27 15.09 1.83
C THR A 28 -19.76 15.07 1.58
N GLN A 29 -19.07 14.00 1.95
CA GLN A 29 -17.63 13.83 1.69
C GLN A 29 -17.36 13.66 0.19
N PHE A 30 -18.18 12.86 -0.49
CA PHE A 30 -18.04 12.61 -1.92
C PHE A 30 -18.30 13.87 -2.75
N LYS A 31 -19.30 14.69 -2.38
CA LYS A 31 -19.54 16.01 -2.98
C LYS A 31 -18.29 16.91 -2.91
N ARG A 32 -17.68 17.00 -1.73
CA ARG A 32 -16.45 17.77 -1.53
C ARG A 32 -15.30 17.24 -2.38
N MET A 33 -15.20 15.92 -2.54
CA MET A 33 -14.18 15.31 -3.41
C MET A 33 -14.40 15.68 -4.88
N LEU A 34 -15.65 15.65 -5.37
CA LEU A 34 -15.97 16.04 -6.75
C LEU A 34 -15.66 17.53 -7.02
N GLU A 35 -15.91 18.41 -6.05
CA GLU A 35 -15.57 19.84 -6.17
C GLU A 35 -14.06 20.08 -6.17
N GLN A 36 -13.30 19.29 -5.39
CA GLN A 36 -11.88 19.49 -5.20
C GLN A 36 -11.00 18.83 -6.26
N TYR A 37 -11.39 17.65 -6.76
CA TYR A 37 -10.55 16.80 -7.61
C TYR A 37 -11.20 16.46 -8.97
N GLY A 38 -12.48 16.80 -9.16
CA GLY A 38 -13.24 16.35 -10.33
C GLY A 38 -13.53 14.84 -10.31
N GLY A 39 -14.24 14.36 -11.32
CA GLY A 39 -14.81 13.02 -11.34
C GLY A 39 -13.78 11.92 -11.47
N PHE A 40 -12.85 12.04 -12.42
CA PHE A 40 -11.87 10.98 -12.69
C PHE A 40 -10.99 10.69 -11.47
N GLU A 41 -10.41 11.73 -10.88
CA GLU A 41 -9.53 11.59 -9.72
C GLU A 41 -10.30 11.17 -8.46
N THR A 42 -11.55 11.61 -8.30
CA THR A 42 -12.42 11.15 -7.21
C THR A 42 -12.63 9.65 -7.27
N VAL A 43 -12.92 9.08 -8.45
CA VAL A 43 -13.10 7.63 -8.60
C VAL A 43 -11.81 6.87 -8.34
N GLN A 44 -10.67 7.35 -8.84
CA GLN A 44 -9.38 6.73 -8.54
C GLN A 44 -9.08 6.69 -7.05
N ARG A 45 -9.38 7.77 -6.32
CA ARG A 45 -9.18 7.85 -4.86
C ARG A 45 -10.12 6.92 -4.10
N VAL A 46 -11.39 6.87 -4.47
CA VAL A 46 -12.39 5.99 -3.82
C VAL A 46 -12.05 4.52 -4.03
N LEU A 47 -11.61 4.16 -5.24
CA LEU A 47 -11.31 2.77 -5.61
C LEU A 47 -9.86 2.35 -5.35
N ALA A 48 -8.98 3.27 -4.93
CA ALA A 48 -7.57 2.99 -4.68
C ALA A 48 -7.36 1.85 -3.67
N SER A 49 -8.18 1.82 -2.61
CA SER A 49 -8.08 0.83 -1.53
C SER A 49 -8.55 -0.57 -1.93
N GLY A 50 -9.35 -0.70 -2.99
CA GLY A 50 -9.99 -1.95 -3.40
C GLY A 50 -10.99 -2.53 -2.38
N LYS A 51 -11.34 -1.76 -1.34
CA LYS A 51 -12.34 -2.12 -0.32
C LYS A 51 -13.63 -1.31 -0.56
N PRO A 52 -14.80 -1.82 -0.15
CA PRO A 52 -16.04 -1.05 -0.16
C PRO A 52 -15.85 0.28 0.59
N SER A 53 -16.16 1.39 -0.07
CA SER A 53 -16.23 2.68 0.60
C SER A 53 -17.50 2.80 1.45
N ASP A 54 -17.52 3.68 2.44
CA ASP A 54 -18.73 3.94 3.25
C ASP A 54 -19.93 4.32 2.35
N GLY A 55 -19.69 5.04 1.25
CA GLY A 55 -20.72 5.37 0.28
C GLY A 55 -21.21 4.18 -0.53
N PHE A 56 -20.32 3.26 -0.89
CA PHE A 56 -20.67 2.00 -1.54
C PHE A 56 -21.55 1.14 -0.62
N THR A 57 -21.15 0.95 0.64
CA THR A 57 -21.92 0.20 1.64
C THR A 57 -23.31 0.82 1.84
N ARG A 58 -23.38 2.14 1.94
CA ARG A 58 -24.66 2.83 2.16
C ARG A 58 -25.60 2.73 0.95
N LEU A 59 -25.07 2.79 -0.27
CA LEU A 59 -25.86 2.59 -1.50
C LEU A 59 -26.30 1.14 -1.68
N TRP A 60 -25.49 0.17 -1.22
CA TRP A 60 -25.87 -1.23 -1.16
C TRP A 60 -27.07 -1.49 -0.23
N GLU A 61 -27.05 -0.92 0.98
CA GLU A 61 -28.17 -1.01 1.93
C GLU A 61 -29.47 -0.43 1.34
N LEU A 62 -29.36 0.61 0.51
CA LEU A 62 -30.47 1.25 -0.17
C LEU A 62 -30.87 0.55 -1.49
N LYS A 63 -30.23 -0.58 -1.82
CA LYS A 63 -30.44 -1.34 -3.07
C LYS A 63 -30.26 -0.49 -4.33
N ARG A 64 -29.33 0.47 -4.27
CA ARG A 64 -29.02 1.42 -5.36
C ARG A 64 -27.54 1.41 -5.72
N LEU A 65 -26.99 0.21 -5.90
CA LEU A 65 -25.61 0.02 -6.34
C LEU A 65 -25.35 0.60 -7.74
N ASP A 66 -26.38 0.82 -8.55
CA ASP A 66 -26.32 1.52 -9.84
C ASP A 66 -25.79 2.97 -9.72
N LEU A 67 -25.89 3.58 -8.53
CA LEU A 67 -25.38 4.92 -8.26
C LEU A 67 -23.92 4.95 -7.79
N THR A 68 -23.28 3.79 -7.65
CA THR A 68 -21.90 3.71 -7.17
C THR A 68 -20.90 4.07 -8.27
N CYS A 69 -19.71 4.51 -7.87
CA CYS A 69 -18.63 4.80 -8.82
C CYS A 69 -18.26 3.55 -9.61
N GLU A 70 -18.26 2.40 -8.94
CA GLU A 70 -17.99 1.07 -9.45
C GLU A 70 -18.92 0.73 -10.61
N ALA A 71 -20.24 0.83 -10.39
CA ALA A 71 -21.23 0.56 -11.44
C ALA A 71 -21.11 1.58 -12.58
N LEU A 72 -20.98 2.86 -12.25
CA LEU A 72 -20.93 3.93 -13.25
C LEU A 72 -19.72 3.79 -14.18
N ILE A 73 -18.53 3.43 -13.69
CA ILE A 73 -17.37 3.24 -14.58
C ILE A 73 -17.38 1.92 -15.34
N VAL A 74 -18.09 0.91 -14.85
CA VAL A 74 -18.16 -0.39 -15.51
C VAL A 74 -19.21 -0.40 -16.62
N GLU A 75 -20.36 0.26 -16.40
CA GLU A 75 -21.55 0.18 -17.27
C GLU A 75 -21.66 1.34 -18.28
N SER A 76 -20.79 2.35 -18.20
CA SER A 76 -20.82 3.53 -19.08
C SER A 76 -19.66 3.58 -20.09
N GLU A 77 -19.79 4.49 -21.06
CA GLU A 77 -18.74 4.81 -22.03
C GLU A 77 -17.41 5.22 -21.40
N TRP A 78 -17.44 5.67 -20.14
CA TRP A 78 -16.26 6.09 -19.39
C TRP A 78 -15.31 4.94 -19.05
N ARG A 79 -15.75 3.68 -19.17
CA ARG A 79 -14.94 2.48 -18.93
C ARG A 79 -13.59 2.53 -19.63
N GLY A 80 -13.54 3.02 -20.88
CA GLY A 80 -12.31 3.09 -21.68
C GLY A 80 -11.24 4.04 -21.13
N HIS A 81 -11.58 4.92 -20.18
CA HIS A 81 -10.65 5.89 -19.60
C HIS A 81 -9.94 5.37 -18.34
N PHE A 82 -10.39 4.25 -17.77
CA PHE A 82 -9.83 3.68 -16.55
C PHE A 82 -8.94 2.48 -16.84
N ASP A 83 -7.90 2.29 -16.02
CA ASP A 83 -6.99 1.15 -16.17
C ASP A 83 -7.68 -0.18 -15.82
N ALA A 84 -7.19 -1.26 -16.44
CA ALA A 84 -7.77 -2.59 -16.29
C ALA A 84 -7.75 -3.11 -14.84
N ALA A 85 -6.79 -2.68 -14.00
CA ALA A 85 -6.68 -3.13 -12.62
C ALA A 85 -7.72 -2.44 -11.71
N LEU A 86 -8.00 -1.16 -11.95
CA LEU A 86 -9.05 -0.41 -11.28
C LEU A 86 -10.43 -0.93 -11.70
N LEU A 87 -10.64 -1.20 -13.00
CA LEU A 87 -11.86 -1.85 -13.49
C LEU A 87 -12.06 -3.24 -12.90
N ALA A 88 -11.01 -4.06 -12.81
CA ALA A 88 -11.09 -5.39 -12.19
C ALA A 88 -11.48 -5.31 -10.71
N ARG A 89 -10.99 -4.30 -9.98
CA ARG A 89 -11.39 -4.05 -8.58
C ARG A 89 -12.86 -3.63 -8.46
N ALA A 90 -13.31 -2.71 -9.31
CA ALA A 90 -14.72 -2.28 -9.35
C ALA A 90 -15.65 -3.46 -9.67
N GLU A 91 -15.33 -4.25 -10.69
CA GLU A 91 -16.10 -5.44 -11.05
C GLU A 91 -16.12 -6.48 -9.93
N LYS A 92 -15.00 -6.70 -9.25
CA LYS A 92 -14.94 -7.61 -8.11
C LYS A 92 -15.90 -7.16 -7.00
N LEU A 93 -15.89 -5.88 -6.63
CA LEU A 93 -16.79 -5.34 -5.60
C LEU A 93 -18.26 -5.51 -5.97
N LEU A 94 -18.62 -5.31 -7.24
CA LEU A 94 -20.00 -5.52 -7.72
C LEU A 94 -20.39 -7.00 -7.72
N ARG A 95 -19.48 -7.92 -8.10
CA ARG A 95 -19.73 -9.38 -8.03
C ARG A 95 -19.88 -9.86 -6.59
N ASP A 96 -19.03 -9.37 -5.68
CA ASP A 96 -19.06 -9.74 -4.26
C ASP A 96 -20.40 -9.34 -3.61
N MET A 97 -21.05 -8.29 -4.11
CA MET A 97 -22.39 -7.84 -3.65
C MET A 97 -23.55 -8.38 -4.50
N ASN A 98 -23.27 -9.31 -5.43
CA ASN A 98 -24.25 -9.96 -6.29
C ASN A 98 -25.05 -8.97 -7.18
N TYR A 99 -24.41 -7.88 -7.61
CA TYR A 99 -25.00 -6.87 -8.49
C TYR A 99 -24.81 -7.26 -9.98
N PRO A 100 -25.90 -7.36 -10.77
CA PRO A 100 -25.82 -7.76 -12.17
C PRO A 100 -25.43 -6.59 -13.07
N PHE A 101 -24.12 -6.33 -13.21
CA PHE A 101 -23.62 -5.27 -14.10
C PHE A 101 -23.37 -5.78 -15.53
N LYS A 102 -23.48 -4.88 -16.50
CA LYS A 102 -23.09 -5.14 -17.90
C LYS A 102 -21.90 -4.25 -18.30
N PRO A 103 -20.70 -4.82 -18.51
CA PRO A 103 -19.55 -4.05 -18.98
C PRO A 103 -19.86 -3.32 -20.28
N TYR A 104 -19.59 -2.02 -20.33
CA TYR A 104 -19.74 -1.24 -21.56
C TYR A 104 -18.76 -1.72 -22.64
N ALA A 105 -19.29 -1.98 -23.83
CA ALA A 105 -18.51 -2.29 -25.03
C ALA A 105 -18.71 -1.16 -26.03
N ALA A 106 -17.64 -0.46 -26.40
CA ALA A 106 -17.70 0.60 -27.40
C ALA A 106 -18.13 0.02 -28.76
N PRO A 107 -18.99 0.72 -29.53
CA PRO A 107 -19.33 0.30 -30.88
C PRO A 107 -18.08 0.30 -31.77
N VAL A 108 -17.85 -0.81 -32.48
CA VAL A 108 -16.68 -1.00 -33.35
C VAL A 108 -16.77 0.01 -34.51
N VAL A 109 -15.85 0.99 -34.53
CA VAL A 109 -15.67 1.90 -35.66
C VAL A 109 -14.45 1.42 -36.45
N ASP A 110 -14.73 0.83 -37.61
CA ASP A 110 -13.73 0.32 -38.57
C ASP A 110 -12.96 1.49 -39.20
N THR A 111 -11.67 1.62 -38.85
CA THR A 111 -10.72 2.48 -39.57
C THR A 111 -9.36 1.80 -39.65
N SER A 112 -9.16 0.99 -40.68
CA SER A 112 -7.82 0.67 -41.21
C SER A 112 -7.21 1.96 -41.82
N PRO A 113 -5.89 2.23 -41.68
CA PRO A 113 -4.96 1.76 -42.71
C PRO A 113 -3.50 1.42 -42.29
N SER A 114 -2.94 0.46 -43.04
CA SER A 114 -1.54 0.26 -43.51
C SER A 114 -0.35 0.15 -42.52
N ALA A 115 0.19 -1.06 -42.43
CA ALA A 115 1.59 -1.41 -42.07
C ALA A 115 2.60 -0.87 -43.12
N PRO A 116 3.97 -0.95 -43.00
CA PRO A 116 4.81 -1.95 -42.28
C PRO A 116 6.18 -1.39 -41.74
N PRO A 117 7.29 -2.15 -41.56
CA PRO A 117 7.52 -3.58 -41.23
C PRO A 117 8.22 -3.73 -39.85
N GLY A 118 7.99 -4.78 -39.06
CA GLY A 118 8.61 -6.11 -39.21
C GLY A 118 9.75 -6.27 -38.21
N ILE A 119 9.49 -6.90 -37.05
CA ILE A 119 10.51 -7.59 -36.25
C ILE A 119 9.88 -8.87 -35.70
N ASP A 120 10.60 -9.96 -35.94
CA ASP A 120 10.25 -11.34 -35.73
C ASP A 120 9.79 -11.66 -34.31
N THR A 121 8.65 -12.34 -34.22
CA THR A 121 8.18 -13.04 -33.04
C THR A 121 8.81 -14.42 -33.00
N ASN A 122 9.53 -14.73 -31.93
CA ASN A 122 9.62 -16.10 -31.40
C ASN A 122 9.71 -16.00 -29.87
N SER A 123 8.63 -16.41 -29.19
CA SER A 123 8.68 -16.84 -27.79
C SER A 123 7.63 -17.93 -27.58
N GLU A 124 8.07 -19.17 -27.69
CA GLU A 124 7.43 -20.32 -27.04
C GLU A 124 8.00 -20.46 -25.62
N ALA A 125 7.06 -20.73 -24.70
CA ALA A 125 7.08 -21.58 -23.50
C ALA A 125 8.27 -21.61 -22.50
N ASP A 126 7.85 -21.51 -21.24
CA ASP A 126 8.28 -22.22 -20.02
C ASP A 126 9.69 -22.01 -19.42
N GLY A 127 9.69 -21.77 -18.10
CA GLY A 127 10.90 -21.86 -17.28
C GLY A 127 10.80 -21.16 -15.93
N ASP A 128 10.30 -21.87 -14.93
CA ASP A 128 10.35 -21.52 -13.51
C ASP A 128 11.80 -21.53 -12.98
N SER A 129 12.28 -20.40 -12.43
CA SER A 129 13.46 -20.29 -11.54
C SER A 129 13.62 -18.85 -10.98
N PRO A 130 14.17 -18.68 -9.75
CA PRO A 130 14.19 -17.41 -9.06
C PRO A 130 15.25 -16.45 -9.64
N LEU A 131 14.81 -15.25 -10.03
CA LEU A 131 15.65 -14.25 -10.71
C LEU A 131 16.75 -13.69 -9.79
N SER A 132 17.98 -13.73 -10.31
CA SER A 132 19.16 -13.01 -9.82
C SER A 132 18.91 -11.49 -9.79
N ASN A 133 19.46 -10.82 -8.76
CA ASN A 133 19.34 -9.38 -8.48
C ASN A 133 19.86 -8.45 -9.60
N SER A 134 20.53 -8.97 -10.64
CA SER A 134 21.14 -8.19 -11.73
C SER A 134 20.21 -7.89 -12.92
N GLN A 135 18.94 -8.31 -12.87
CA GLN A 135 17.96 -8.10 -13.98
C GLN A 135 16.63 -7.48 -13.54
N LEU A 136 16.55 -6.93 -12.32
CA LEU A 136 15.34 -6.27 -11.84
C LEU A 136 15.10 -4.96 -12.60
N ARG A 137 13.95 -4.86 -13.30
CA ARG A 137 13.48 -3.59 -13.86
C ARG A 137 13.12 -2.64 -12.72
N ILE A 138 13.44 -1.36 -12.84
CA ILE A 138 13.25 -0.40 -11.74
C ILE A 138 11.81 -0.33 -11.22
N ASN A 139 10.79 -0.43 -12.09
CA ASN A 139 9.39 -0.42 -11.64
C ASN A 139 9.03 -1.70 -10.86
N ALA A 140 9.64 -2.83 -11.20
CA ALA A 140 9.54 -4.07 -10.42
C ALA A 140 10.25 -3.91 -9.06
N PHE A 141 11.39 -3.21 -9.02
CA PHE A 141 12.03 -2.87 -7.74
C PHE A 141 11.12 -2.00 -6.84
N PHE A 142 10.44 -0.98 -7.38
CA PHE A 142 9.49 -0.18 -6.62
C PHE A 142 8.30 -1.00 -6.07
N ARG A 143 7.73 -1.89 -6.88
CA ARG A 143 6.56 -2.70 -6.49
C ARG A 143 6.94 -3.88 -5.59
N ASP A 144 7.91 -4.66 -6.01
CA ASP A 144 8.17 -6.00 -5.47
C ASP A 144 9.22 -5.94 -4.35
N VAL A 145 10.12 -4.95 -4.41
CA VAL A 145 11.17 -4.78 -3.40
C VAL A 145 10.89 -3.60 -2.45
N LEU A 146 10.39 -2.46 -2.91
CA LEU A 146 10.06 -1.30 -2.05
C LEU A 146 8.61 -1.29 -1.53
N HIS A 147 7.76 -2.20 -2.03
CA HIS A 147 6.33 -2.27 -1.72
C HIS A 147 5.60 -0.92 -1.90
N ALA A 148 6.14 -0.07 -2.78
CA ALA A 148 5.68 1.28 -3.06
C ALA A 148 5.60 1.44 -4.59
N PRO A 149 4.55 0.90 -5.23
CA PRO A 149 4.44 0.93 -6.68
C PRO A 149 4.37 2.38 -7.18
N VAL A 150 5.03 2.64 -8.30
CA VAL A 150 4.97 3.94 -8.98
C VAL A 150 3.59 4.16 -9.57
N ALA A 151 3.11 5.41 -9.57
CA ALA A 151 1.77 5.74 -10.07
C ALA A 151 1.64 5.54 -11.60
N ASN A 152 2.75 5.66 -12.34
CA ASN A 152 2.81 5.47 -13.77
C ASN A 152 4.16 4.86 -14.20
N ASP A 153 4.11 3.70 -14.85
CA ASP A 153 5.30 2.98 -15.30
C ASP A 153 6.17 3.72 -16.33
N ARG A 154 5.59 4.67 -17.08
CA ARG A 154 6.27 5.39 -18.18
C ARG A 154 6.90 6.72 -17.75
N TRP A 155 6.34 7.40 -16.76
CA TRP A 155 6.75 8.77 -16.43
C TRP A 155 6.69 9.13 -14.94
N SER A 156 6.51 8.16 -14.04
CA SER A 156 6.70 8.44 -12.61
C SER A 156 8.17 8.66 -12.28
N TRP A 157 8.36 9.64 -11.42
CA TRP A 157 9.64 10.13 -10.91
C TRP A 157 9.91 9.57 -9.51
N GLY A 158 8.97 8.84 -8.92
CA GLY A 158 9.14 8.19 -7.64
C GLY A 158 7.87 7.50 -7.17
N SER A 159 7.85 7.12 -5.91
CA SER A 159 6.65 6.61 -5.23
C SER A 159 6.68 6.97 -3.74
N VAL A 160 5.55 6.73 -3.08
CA VAL A 160 5.35 7.01 -1.67
C VAL A 160 4.87 5.73 -0.98
N ASP A 161 5.48 5.42 0.16
CA ASP A 161 4.94 4.48 1.13
C ASP A 161 4.28 5.28 2.26
N GLU A 162 2.96 5.40 2.19
CA GLU A 162 2.17 6.14 3.16
C GLU A 162 2.17 5.48 4.54
N ALA A 163 2.28 4.14 4.61
CA ALA A 163 2.28 3.42 5.88
C ALA A 163 3.55 3.71 6.67
N ARG A 164 4.69 3.85 5.98
CA ARG A 164 5.99 4.17 6.60
C ARG A 164 6.35 5.65 6.54
N ARG A 165 5.50 6.49 5.94
CA ARG A 165 5.77 7.90 5.65
C ARG A 165 7.11 8.11 4.95
N CYS A 166 7.36 7.32 3.91
CA CYS A 166 8.60 7.37 3.14
C CYS A 166 8.31 7.79 1.70
N VAL A 167 9.19 8.63 1.13
CA VAL A 167 9.20 9.03 -0.26
C VAL A 167 10.44 8.46 -0.93
N PHE A 168 10.24 7.75 -2.03
CA PHE A 168 11.31 7.20 -2.85
C PHE A 168 11.40 7.98 -4.16
N LEU A 169 12.55 8.59 -4.42
CA LEU A 169 12.81 9.40 -5.60
C LEU A 169 13.74 8.66 -6.56
N ARG A 170 13.32 8.57 -7.82
CA ARG A 170 14.19 8.14 -8.92
C ARG A 170 15.00 9.33 -9.41
N LEU A 171 16.32 9.27 -9.29
CA LEU A 171 17.22 10.39 -9.62
C LEU A 171 18.37 9.93 -10.50
N TRP A 172 18.92 10.82 -11.33
CA TRP A 172 20.03 10.48 -12.21
C TRP A 172 21.37 10.71 -11.53
N ALA A 173 22.33 9.81 -11.72
CA ALA A 173 23.68 9.93 -11.17
C ALA A 173 24.40 11.20 -11.64
N GLU A 174 24.13 11.66 -12.87
CA GLU A 174 24.71 12.90 -13.43
C GLU A 174 24.19 14.19 -12.76
N ASP A 175 23.05 14.13 -12.08
CA ASP A 175 22.48 15.26 -11.34
C ASP A 175 23.10 15.39 -9.94
N VAL A 176 24.09 14.55 -9.60
CA VAL A 176 24.85 14.63 -8.36
C VAL A 176 25.93 15.69 -8.52
N GLU A 177 25.86 16.72 -7.67
CA GLU A 177 26.83 17.80 -7.59
C GLU A 177 27.60 17.73 -6.27
N GLN A 178 28.92 17.95 -6.34
CA GLN A 178 29.77 17.95 -5.17
C GLN A 178 29.83 19.38 -4.57
N GLN A 179 29.25 19.58 -3.40
CA GLN A 179 29.45 20.80 -2.61
C GLN A 179 30.58 20.62 -1.58
N LYS A 180 31.05 21.74 -0.99
CA LYS A 180 32.27 21.81 -0.17
C LYS A 180 32.38 20.74 0.94
N ASP A 181 31.26 20.30 1.51
CA ASP A 181 31.23 19.36 2.65
C ASP A 181 30.41 18.08 2.41
N PHE A 182 29.58 18.01 1.36
CA PHE A 182 28.73 16.85 1.07
C PHE A 182 28.20 16.83 -0.37
N PRO A 183 27.88 15.64 -0.93
CA PRO A 183 27.21 15.55 -2.21
C PRO A 183 25.75 16.02 -2.10
N THR A 184 25.29 16.76 -3.09
CA THR A 184 23.89 17.13 -3.29
C THR A 184 23.39 16.55 -4.60
N ILE A 185 22.09 16.30 -4.72
CA ILE A 185 21.48 15.84 -5.96
C ILE A 185 20.30 16.75 -6.32
N ARG A 186 20.21 17.12 -7.59
CA ARG A 186 19.08 17.91 -8.07
C ARG A 186 17.81 17.05 -8.03
N VAL A 187 16.79 17.53 -7.32
CA VAL A 187 15.52 16.80 -7.14
C VAL A 187 14.38 17.42 -7.94
N LEU A 188 14.44 18.70 -8.28
CA LEU A 188 13.47 19.36 -9.16
C LEU A 188 14.15 20.51 -9.89
N GLY A 189 14.01 20.54 -11.20
CA GLY A 189 14.47 21.65 -12.04
C GLY A 189 13.42 22.76 -12.21
N PRO A 190 13.63 23.71 -13.14
CA PRO A 190 12.72 24.83 -13.32
C PRO A 190 11.34 24.35 -13.79
N ARG A 191 10.31 25.15 -13.51
CA ARG A 191 8.91 24.79 -13.79
C ARG A 191 8.73 24.39 -15.25
N GLN A 192 8.27 23.15 -15.48
CA GLN A 192 7.89 22.66 -16.79
C GLN A 192 6.36 22.66 -16.90
N THR A 193 5.81 23.56 -17.72
CA THR A 193 4.38 23.56 -18.04
C THR A 193 4.03 22.24 -18.76
N ASN A 194 3.07 21.49 -18.23
CA ASN A 194 2.53 20.23 -18.79
C ASN A 194 3.37 18.95 -18.59
N SER A 195 4.27 18.91 -17.59
CA SER A 195 4.94 17.67 -17.20
C SER A 195 4.26 17.03 -15.98
N ASN A 196 3.53 15.93 -16.21
CA ASN A 196 2.88 15.19 -15.10
C ASN A 196 3.90 14.66 -14.07
N GLY A 197 5.13 14.36 -14.51
CA GLY A 197 6.24 13.99 -13.63
C GLY A 197 6.75 15.16 -12.78
N TRP A 198 6.68 16.40 -13.28
CA TRP A 198 7.04 17.60 -12.52
C TRP A 198 6.05 17.84 -11.37
N SER A 199 4.75 17.75 -11.64
CA SER A 199 3.70 17.86 -10.61
C SER A 199 3.74 16.70 -9.61
N GLU A 200 4.06 15.48 -10.05
CA GLU A 200 4.32 14.35 -9.15
C GLU A 200 5.51 14.63 -8.22
N ARG A 201 6.63 15.11 -8.78
CA ARG A 201 7.82 15.42 -8.00
C ARG A 201 7.59 16.56 -7.01
N GLN A 202 6.83 17.59 -7.36
CA GLN A 202 6.49 18.66 -6.43
C GLN A 202 5.73 18.12 -5.21
N ARG A 203 4.74 17.23 -5.43
CA ARG A 203 3.99 16.58 -4.34
C ARG A 203 4.88 15.74 -3.44
N HIS A 204 5.83 15.00 -4.01
CA HIS A 204 6.82 14.26 -3.22
C HIS A 204 7.66 15.19 -2.32
N LEU A 205 8.11 16.34 -2.83
CA LEU A 205 8.88 17.30 -2.04
C LEU A 205 8.03 17.98 -0.95
N GLU A 206 6.74 18.20 -1.19
CA GLU A 206 5.79 18.67 -0.17
C GLU A 206 5.63 17.65 0.97
N LEU A 207 5.56 16.35 0.67
CA LEU A 207 5.54 15.30 1.68
C LEU A 207 6.82 15.25 2.50
N VAL A 208 7.98 15.40 1.85
CA VAL A 208 9.27 15.49 2.55
C VAL A 208 9.32 16.71 3.48
N ARG A 209 8.84 17.87 3.02
CA ARG A 209 8.68 19.07 3.87
C ARG A 209 7.69 18.85 5.02
N ALA A 210 6.70 18.00 4.83
CA ALA A 210 5.75 17.57 5.87
C ALA A 210 6.31 16.47 6.79
N GLY A 211 7.62 16.19 6.74
CA GLY A 211 8.31 15.25 7.61
C GLY A 211 8.17 13.79 7.17
N TYR A 212 8.14 13.52 5.86
CA TYR A 212 8.36 12.17 5.34
C TYR A 212 9.85 11.93 5.15
N ASP A 213 10.30 10.73 5.46
CA ASP A 213 11.67 10.32 5.16
C ASP A 213 11.85 10.21 3.64
N ALA A 214 12.99 10.68 3.12
CA ALA A 214 13.26 10.71 1.70
C ALA A 214 14.44 9.81 1.34
N TYR A 215 14.30 9.02 0.28
CA TYR A 215 15.32 8.10 -0.21
C TYR A 215 15.50 8.22 -1.71
N ALA A 216 16.75 8.27 -2.17
CA ALA A 216 17.12 8.30 -3.57
C ALA A 216 17.48 6.90 -4.08
N ILE A 217 16.95 6.59 -5.26
CA ILE A 217 17.39 5.50 -6.12
C ILE A 217 18.14 6.16 -7.28
N VAL A 218 19.45 6.11 -7.19
CA VAL A 218 20.34 6.76 -8.16
C VAL A 218 20.49 5.84 -9.38
N CYS A 219 20.08 6.34 -10.53
CA CYS A 219 20.04 5.62 -11.80
C CYS A 219 21.11 6.13 -12.74
N GLU A 220 21.74 5.22 -13.49
CA GLU A 220 22.62 5.56 -14.60
C GLU A 220 21.86 5.48 -15.93
N LYS A 221 22.25 6.32 -16.90
CA LYS A 221 21.64 6.33 -18.21
C LYS A 221 22.06 5.11 -19.03
N GLY A 222 21.11 4.54 -19.75
CA GLY A 222 21.34 3.46 -20.71
C GLY A 222 21.82 3.98 -22.05
N ALA A 223 22.54 3.13 -22.80
CA ALA A 223 23.09 3.48 -24.10
C ALA A 223 22.04 3.78 -25.20
N LYS A 224 20.75 3.46 -24.97
CA LYS A 224 19.68 3.57 -25.98
C LYS A 224 19.03 4.95 -26.06
N SER A 225 18.94 5.70 -24.96
CA SER A 225 18.45 7.09 -24.93
C SER A 225 18.82 7.81 -23.64
N SER A 226 18.82 9.15 -23.66
CA SER A 226 19.10 10.01 -22.50
C SER A 226 18.08 9.88 -21.37
N THR A 227 16.96 9.18 -21.59
CA THR A 227 15.89 8.94 -20.61
C THR A 227 15.74 7.46 -20.24
N SER A 228 16.47 6.57 -20.91
CA SER A 228 16.48 5.14 -20.61
C SER A 228 17.37 4.86 -19.40
N ILE A 229 16.88 4.04 -18.48
CA ILE A 229 17.66 3.62 -17.31
C ILE A 229 18.51 2.43 -17.72
N GLY A 230 19.82 2.57 -17.59
CA GLY A 230 20.79 1.52 -17.89
C GLY A 230 21.00 0.59 -16.70
N SER A 231 21.20 1.17 -15.52
CA SER A 231 21.46 0.45 -14.27
C SER A 231 21.02 1.29 -13.06
N PHE A 232 20.81 0.64 -11.92
CA PHE A 232 20.68 1.25 -10.60
C PHE A 232 21.11 0.22 -9.55
N ASP A 233 21.53 0.69 -8.37
CA ASP A 233 21.89 -0.21 -7.27
C ASP A 233 20.63 -0.68 -6.53
N ALA A 234 20.16 -1.88 -6.83
CA ALA A 234 18.99 -2.49 -6.18
C ALA A 234 19.27 -2.97 -4.74
N SER A 235 20.50 -2.85 -4.24
CA SER A 235 20.87 -3.30 -2.90
C SER A 235 20.93 -2.18 -1.87
N GLN A 236 20.95 -0.91 -2.30
CA GLN A 236 21.14 0.27 -1.45
C GLN A 236 20.17 1.41 -1.81
N LEU A 237 19.71 2.14 -0.79
CA LEU A 237 19.00 3.41 -0.89
C LEU A 237 19.86 4.53 -0.31
N SER A 238 19.95 5.68 -0.97
CA SER A 238 20.67 6.82 -0.39
C SER A 238 19.71 7.74 0.35
N ARG A 239 19.93 8.02 1.63
CA ARG A 239 19.05 8.93 2.38
C ARG A 239 19.18 10.36 1.83
N LEU A 240 18.05 11.02 1.64
CA LEU A 240 17.97 12.42 1.25
C LEU A 240 17.58 13.26 2.46
N SER A 241 18.27 14.38 2.66
CA SER A 241 17.96 15.35 3.71
C SER A 241 18.13 16.78 3.18
N ALA A 242 17.60 17.76 3.93
CA ALA A 242 17.79 19.20 3.68
C ALA A 242 17.51 19.65 2.23
N ILE A 243 16.30 20.17 1.98
CA ILE A 243 15.96 20.77 0.69
C ILE A 243 16.56 22.18 0.62
N SER A 244 17.35 22.47 -0.41
CA SER A 244 17.90 23.79 -0.69
C SER A 244 17.45 24.28 -2.06
N ASP A 245 17.13 25.56 -2.16
CA ASP A 245 16.84 26.25 -3.42
C ASP A 245 18.09 27.02 -3.86
N VAL A 246 18.57 26.72 -5.06
CA VAL A 246 19.71 27.40 -5.68
C VAL A 246 19.28 27.86 -7.07
N GLY A 247 18.91 29.13 -7.19
CA GLY A 247 18.56 29.73 -8.49
C GLY A 247 17.28 29.17 -9.12
N GLY A 248 16.34 28.65 -8.32
CA GLY A 248 15.09 28.06 -8.80
C GLY A 248 15.16 26.54 -9.03
N ASP A 249 16.33 25.93 -8.89
CA ASP A 249 16.50 24.48 -8.85
C ASP A 249 16.54 24.01 -7.39
N LEU A 250 15.80 22.92 -7.11
CA LEU A 250 15.79 22.30 -5.79
C LEU A 250 16.79 21.16 -5.74
N TYR A 251 17.62 21.19 -4.72
CA TYR A 251 18.60 20.17 -4.39
C TYR A 251 18.29 19.55 -3.02
N MET A 252 18.72 18.31 -2.85
CA MET A 252 18.75 17.65 -1.54
C MET A 252 20.12 17.09 -1.27
N LYS A 253 20.53 17.09 -0.01
CA LYS A 253 21.76 16.46 0.44
C LYS A 253 21.66 14.94 0.36
N LEU A 254 22.59 14.32 -0.35
CA LEU A 254 22.82 12.88 -0.32
C LEU A 254 23.60 12.54 0.95
N SER A 255 22.99 11.73 1.80
CA SER A 255 23.57 11.25 3.06
C SER A 255 23.90 9.76 2.94
N ASP A 256 23.95 9.05 4.07
CA ASP A 256 24.36 7.66 4.14
C ASP A 256 23.57 6.73 3.21
N ARG A 257 24.25 5.68 2.73
CA ARG A 257 23.64 4.58 1.97
C ARG A 257 23.14 3.51 2.93
N LEU A 258 21.87 3.16 2.77
CA LEU A 258 21.16 2.19 3.58
C LEU A 258 20.91 0.94 2.73
N PRO A 259 21.35 -0.24 3.17
CA PRO A 259 20.96 -1.47 2.51
C PRO A 259 19.44 -1.56 2.45
N VAL A 260 18.86 -1.96 1.31
CA VAL A 260 17.41 -2.13 1.16
C VAL A 260 16.88 -3.12 2.22
N SER A 261 17.66 -4.15 2.55
CA SER A 261 17.37 -5.09 3.63
C SER A 261 17.41 -4.47 5.04
N ALA A 262 18.09 -3.34 5.22
CA ALA A 262 18.14 -2.56 6.46
C ALA A 262 17.03 -1.50 6.54
N PHE A 263 16.57 -0.98 5.39
CA PHE A 263 15.40 -0.10 5.27
C PHE A 263 14.14 -0.78 5.84
N TYR A 264 13.96 -2.06 5.56
CA TYR A 264 12.90 -2.89 6.17
C TYR A 264 13.17 -3.34 7.60
N ARG A 265 14.40 -3.17 8.08
CA ARG A 265 14.84 -3.59 9.41
C ARG A 265 14.50 -2.56 10.49
N HIS A 266 13.98 -1.37 10.14
CA HIS A 266 13.84 -0.22 11.04
C HIS A 266 12.42 0.35 11.22
N SER A 267 11.37 -0.41 10.91
CA SER A 267 9.99 0.01 11.23
C SER A 267 9.64 -0.10 12.73
N SER A 268 10.57 -0.45 13.63
CA SER A 268 10.20 -0.75 15.02
C SER A 268 11.03 -0.16 16.17
N GLU A 269 12.22 0.44 15.99
CA GLU A 269 13.14 0.45 17.16
C GLU A 269 13.93 1.72 17.55
N ALA A 270 13.88 2.90 16.88
CA ALA A 270 14.80 3.99 17.29
C ALA A 270 14.32 5.46 17.33
N THR A 271 13.22 5.86 16.69
CA THR A 271 12.82 7.30 16.67
C THR A 271 11.77 7.71 17.71
N VAL A 272 11.23 6.75 18.47
CA VAL A 272 10.01 6.97 19.27
C VAL A 272 10.23 8.02 20.35
N ASP A 273 11.35 8.03 21.07
CA ASP A 273 11.52 8.92 22.22
C ASP A 273 11.95 10.35 21.85
N SER A 274 12.64 10.56 20.72
CA SER A 274 13.16 11.89 20.35
C SER A 274 12.18 12.73 19.52
N GLU A 275 11.34 12.12 18.68
CA GLU A 275 10.32 12.84 17.92
C GLU A 275 9.08 13.18 18.77
N LEU A 276 8.82 12.42 19.85
CA LEU A 276 7.69 12.64 20.78
C LEU A 276 7.79 13.96 21.57
N MET A 277 8.99 14.54 21.74
CA MET A 277 9.15 15.85 22.38
C MET A 277 8.76 17.02 21.46
N GLN A 278 8.82 16.86 20.14
CA GLN A 278 8.60 17.97 19.18
C GLN A 278 7.15 18.08 18.69
N ILE A 279 6.33 17.03 18.82
CA ILE A 279 4.93 17.01 18.34
C ILE A 279 3.96 17.77 19.27
N ARG A 280 4.37 18.12 20.50
CA ARG A 280 3.53 18.89 21.43
C ARG A 280 3.20 20.32 20.98
N GLU A 281 3.88 20.86 19.96
CA GLU A 281 3.78 22.28 19.60
C GLU A 281 3.13 22.57 18.22
N GLY A 282 2.63 21.57 17.50
CA GLY A 282 2.10 21.76 16.13
C GLY A 282 0.57 21.78 16.01
N GLU A 283 -0.03 22.94 15.74
CA GLU A 283 -1.47 23.13 15.55
C GLU A 283 -2.03 22.39 14.31
N GLY A 284 -3.15 21.68 14.49
CA GLY A 284 -3.96 21.02 13.46
C GLY A 284 -5.01 20.13 14.12
N ALA A 285 -6.08 19.73 13.41
CA ALA A 285 -7.30 19.15 14.00
C ALA A 285 -7.04 18.08 15.09
N GLU A 286 -7.30 18.48 16.33
CA GLU A 286 -6.89 17.81 17.58
C GLU A 286 -7.39 16.36 17.68
N THR A 287 -8.57 16.06 17.15
CA THR A 287 -9.23 14.76 17.26
C THR A 287 -8.61 13.67 16.38
N THR A 288 -8.28 13.97 15.12
CA THR A 288 -7.67 12.99 14.20
C THR A 288 -6.21 12.73 14.56
N ARG A 289 -5.46 13.77 14.97
CA ARG A 289 -4.07 13.62 15.44
C ARG A 289 -4.02 12.82 16.74
N LYS A 290 -4.90 13.11 17.70
CA LYS A 290 -5.01 12.35 18.95
C LYS A 290 -5.35 10.88 18.70
N THR A 291 -6.29 10.58 17.80
CA THR A 291 -6.66 9.19 17.47
C THR A 291 -5.52 8.41 16.78
N LEU A 292 -4.76 9.05 15.90
CA LEU A 292 -3.59 8.44 15.24
C LEU A 292 -2.41 8.23 16.18
N VAL A 293 -2.14 9.22 17.05
CA VAL A 293 -1.12 9.12 18.11
C VAL A 293 -1.53 8.05 19.12
N ASP A 294 -2.79 8.00 19.55
CA ASP A 294 -3.32 7.01 20.48
C ASP A 294 -3.31 5.59 19.88
N ALA A 295 -3.62 5.44 18.58
CA ALA A 295 -3.52 4.16 17.89
C ALA A 295 -2.06 3.68 17.78
N ARG A 296 -1.11 4.60 17.55
CA ARG A 296 0.33 4.29 17.42
C ARG A 296 0.98 4.02 18.78
N LEU A 297 0.63 4.80 19.81
CA LEU A 297 0.97 4.54 21.21
C LEU A 297 0.34 3.23 21.69
N GLY A 298 -0.88 2.95 21.23
CA GLY A 298 -1.62 1.75 21.53
C GLY A 298 -0.98 0.48 20.97
N GLN A 299 -0.58 0.51 19.69
CA GLN A 299 0.14 -0.61 19.06
C GLN A 299 1.54 -0.81 19.66
N GLY A 300 2.26 0.28 19.96
CA GLY A 300 3.55 0.21 20.65
C GLY A 300 3.44 -0.38 22.06
N ARG A 301 2.42 0.06 22.82
CA ARG A 301 2.13 -0.48 24.15
C ARG A 301 1.72 -1.94 24.10
N PHE A 302 0.78 -2.30 23.24
CA PHE A 302 0.35 -3.68 23.03
C PHE A 302 1.54 -4.60 22.72
N ARG A 303 2.42 -4.21 21.78
CA ARG A 303 3.61 -5.01 21.45
C ARG A 303 4.54 -5.19 22.65
N ARG A 304 4.84 -4.12 23.39
CA ARG A 304 5.72 -4.21 24.57
C ARG A 304 5.13 -5.14 25.62
N ASP A 305 3.86 -4.94 25.97
CA ASP A 305 3.17 -5.69 27.01
C ASP A 305 3.01 -7.17 26.59
N LEU A 306 2.73 -7.44 25.30
CA LEU A 306 2.69 -8.78 24.72
C LEU A 306 4.05 -9.47 24.78
N LEU A 307 5.12 -8.80 24.33
CA LEU A 307 6.46 -9.38 24.38
C LEU A 307 6.88 -9.66 25.83
N GLN A 308 6.53 -8.80 26.78
CA GLN A 308 6.79 -9.03 28.20
C GLN A 308 6.09 -10.30 28.72
N LEU A 309 4.84 -10.55 28.33
CA LEU A 309 4.09 -11.76 28.69
C LEU A 309 4.77 -13.06 28.19
N TRP A 310 5.47 -12.95 27.07
CA TRP A 310 6.14 -14.07 26.38
C TRP A 310 7.66 -14.05 26.53
N ASP A 311 8.20 -13.34 27.52
CA ASP A 311 9.64 -13.24 27.82
C ASP A 311 10.49 -12.77 26.62
N GLY A 312 9.91 -11.95 25.75
CA GLY A 312 10.55 -11.44 24.53
C GLY A 312 10.77 -12.49 23.45
N LYS A 313 10.03 -13.60 23.48
CA LYS A 313 10.22 -14.74 22.58
C LYS A 313 9.01 -15.01 21.70
N CYS A 314 9.25 -15.65 20.56
CA CYS A 314 8.18 -16.23 19.75
C CYS A 314 7.43 -17.29 20.54
N ALA A 315 6.11 -17.24 20.48
CA ALA A 315 5.20 -18.16 21.16
C ALA A 315 5.30 -19.61 20.67
N VAL A 316 5.83 -19.84 19.46
CA VAL A 316 5.96 -21.16 18.83
C VAL A 316 7.43 -21.59 18.76
N THR A 317 8.29 -20.78 18.15
CA THR A 317 9.69 -21.16 17.89
C THR A 317 10.63 -20.85 19.05
N GLY A 318 10.21 -20.03 20.01
CA GLY A 318 11.03 -19.62 21.16
C GLY A 318 12.18 -18.67 20.82
N THR A 319 12.33 -18.24 19.56
CA THR A 319 13.37 -17.27 19.18
C THR A 319 13.15 -15.95 19.90
N ALA A 320 14.24 -15.38 20.43
CA ALA A 320 14.26 -14.07 21.09
C ALA A 320 14.76 -12.95 20.16
N ILE A 321 14.99 -13.25 18.87
CA ILE A 321 15.49 -12.27 17.91
C ILE A 321 14.36 -11.27 17.61
N ALA A 322 14.38 -10.12 18.30
CA ALA A 322 13.32 -9.11 18.21
C ALA A 322 12.97 -8.73 16.77
N ALA A 323 13.96 -8.66 15.88
CA ALA A 323 13.81 -8.32 14.47
C ALA A 323 12.91 -9.26 13.66
N VAL A 324 12.75 -10.52 14.07
CA VAL A 324 11.86 -11.47 13.38
C VAL A 324 10.49 -11.57 14.03
N LEU A 325 10.29 -10.97 15.22
CA LEU A 325 9.07 -11.08 16.00
C LEU A 325 8.02 -10.05 15.57
N ARG A 326 6.81 -10.53 15.32
CA ARG A 326 5.60 -9.76 15.00
C ARG A 326 4.60 -9.95 16.12
N ALA A 327 3.86 -8.88 16.45
CA ALA A 327 2.81 -8.92 17.47
C ALA A 327 1.46 -9.14 16.76
N SER A 328 1.12 -10.41 16.53
CA SER A 328 -0.10 -10.78 15.82
C SER A 328 -1.30 -10.72 16.76
N HIS A 329 -2.44 -10.20 16.29
CA HIS A 329 -3.67 -10.17 17.08
C HIS A 329 -4.52 -11.41 16.83
N CYS A 330 -5.04 -12.03 17.90
CA CYS A 330 -5.97 -13.16 17.76
C CYS A 330 -7.35 -12.68 17.26
N LYS A 331 -7.91 -11.66 17.91
CA LYS A 331 -9.09 -10.94 17.40
C LYS A 331 -8.60 -9.69 16.66
N PRO A 332 -8.86 -9.56 15.34
CA PRO A 332 -8.33 -8.45 14.57
C PRO A 332 -8.74 -7.09 15.13
N TRP A 333 -7.92 -6.08 14.86
CA TRP A 333 -8.13 -4.71 15.31
C TRP A 333 -9.50 -4.13 14.91
N CYS A 334 -9.99 -4.46 13.70
CA CYS A 334 -11.29 -4.01 13.19
C CYS A 334 -12.48 -4.64 13.94
N GLY A 335 -12.32 -5.83 14.52
CA GLY A 335 -13.34 -6.51 15.33
C GLY A 335 -13.21 -6.26 16.83
N SER A 336 -12.17 -5.55 17.27
CA SER A 336 -11.84 -5.34 18.68
C SER A 336 -12.29 -3.96 19.18
N ASN A 337 -12.77 -3.90 20.42
CA ASN A 337 -13.03 -2.65 21.14
C ASN A 337 -11.70 -2.02 21.66
N ASN A 338 -11.76 -0.83 22.25
CA ASN A 338 -10.54 -0.11 22.68
C ASN A 338 -9.74 -0.83 23.77
N GLU A 339 -10.39 -1.57 24.66
CA GLU A 339 -9.71 -2.38 25.69
C GLU A 339 -9.05 -3.61 25.06
N GLU A 340 -9.77 -4.32 24.18
CA GLU A 340 -9.30 -5.51 23.47
C GLU A 340 -8.12 -5.21 22.53
N ARG A 341 -8.06 -4.00 21.95
CA ARG A 341 -6.94 -3.54 21.11
C ARG A 341 -5.64 -3.34 21.87
N LEU A 342 -5.72 -3.16 23.19
CA LEU A 342 -4.58 -2.90 24.07
C LEU A 342 -4.31 -4.07 25.02
N ASP A 343 -5.17 -5.09 25.09
CA ASP A 343 -4.98 -6.26 25.95
C ASP A 343 -3.87 -7.17 25.37
N PRO A 344 -2.72 -7.34 26.05
CA PRO A 344 -1.64 -8.21 25.58
C PRO A 344 -2.05 -9.69 25.47
N HIS A 345 -3.17 -10.10 26.05
CA HIS A 345 -3.70 -11.47 25.88
C HIS A 345 -4.45 -11.66 24.55
N ASN A 346 -4.72 -10.59 23.81
CA ASN A 346 -5.33 -10.63 22.48
C ASN A 346 -4.28 -10.82 21.36
N GLY A 347 -3.17 -11.50 21.64
CA GLY A 347 -2.16 -11.71 20.63
C GLY A 347 -1.11 -12.74 20.98
N LEU A 348 -0.29 -13.03 19.98
CA LEU A 348 0.85 -13.93 20.05
C LEU A 348 2.06 -13.25 19.38
N PRO A 349 3.26 -13.28 20.02
CA PRO A 349 4.49 -12.95 19.33
C PRO A 349 4.87 -14.10 18.41
N LEU A 350 4.93 -13.86 17.10
CA LEU A 350 5.19 -14.88 16.10
C LEU A 350 6.36 -14.48 15.20
N THR A 351 7.06 -15.44 14.60
CA THR A 351 8.00 -15.14 13.51
C THR A 351 7.22 -14.71 12.26
N ALA A 352 7.84 -13.93 11.37
CA ALA A 352 7.14 -13.36 10.21
C ALA A 352 6.37 -14.37 9.35
N ASN A 353 6.89 -15.59 9.17
CA ASN A 353 6.19 -16.66 8.47
C ASN A 353 4.94 -17.15 9.22
N LEU A 354 5.04 -17.37 10.54
CA LEU A 354 3.93 -17.82 11.37
C LEU A 354 2.85 -16.72 11.52
N ASP A 355 3.27 -15.47 11.64
CA ASP A 355 2.40 -14.28 11.65
C ASP A 355 1.55 -14.23 10.38
N ALA A 356 2.18 -14.34 9.20
CA ALA A 356 1.47 -14.32 7.92
C ALA A 356 0.47 -15.49 7.79
N LEU A 357 0.85 -16.70 8.22
CA LEU A 357 -0.04 -17.86 8.18
C LEU A 357 -1.22 -17.73 9.15
N PHE A 358 -0.99 -17.16 10.33
CA PHE A 358 -2.02 -16.96 11.35
C PHE A 358 -3.02 -15.89 10.90
N ASP A 359 -2.54 -14.73 10.45
CA ASP A 359 -3.38 -13.63 9.94
C ASP A 359 -4.21 -14.05 8.72
N ALA A 360 -3.65 -14.90 7.84
CA ALA A 360 -4.34 -15.47 6.69
C ALA A 360 -5.33 -16.59 7.04
N LEU A 361 -5.49 -16.95 8.32
CA LEU A 361 -6.32 -18.06 8.78
C LEU A 361 -5.91 -19.42 8.17
N LEU A 362 -4.62 -19.58 7.85
CA LEU A 362 -4.05 -20.84 7.39
C LEU A 362 -3.59 -21.73 8.55
N ILE A 363 -3.33 -21.13 9.71
CA ILE A 363 -3.10 -21.83 10.98
C ILE A 363 -3.90 -21.18 12.11
N THR A 364 -4.16 -21.93 13.18
CA THR A 364 -4.73 -21.43 14.44
C THR A 364 -4.29 -22.33 15.59
N PHE A 365 -4.70 -22.06 16.83
CA PHE A 365 -4.37 -22.87 18.01
C PHE A 365 -5.62 -23.25 18.79
N ASP A 366 -5.65 -24.48 19.30
CA ASP A 366 -6.72 -24.95 20.21
C ASP A 366 -6.53 -24.43 21.66
N ASP A 367 -7.38 -24.90 22.58
CA ASP A 367 -7.34 -24.46 23.98
C ASP A 367 -6.19 -25.08 24.78
N ASP A 368 -5.55 -26.12 24.28
CA ASP A 368 -4.36 -26.73 24.87
C ASP A 368 -3.07 -26.14 24.29
N GLY A 369 -3.18 -25.37 23.20
CA GLY A 369 -2.07 -24.71 22.51
C GLY A 369 -1.54 -25.50 21.32
N GLU A 370 -2.23 -26.56 20.90
CA GLU A 370 -1.87 -27.34 19.72
C GLU A 370 -2.23 -26.57 18.45
N MET A 371 -1.32 -26.60 17.47
CA MET A 371 -1.52 -25.90 16.22
C MET A 371 -2.43 -26.70 15.28
N LEU A 372 -3.48 -26.04 14.81
CA LEU A 372 -4.37 -26.54 13.77
C LEU A 372 -3.98 -25.91 12.44
N THR A 373 -3.75 -26.72 11.41
CA THR A 373 -3.40 -26.25 10.06
C THR A 373 -4.59 -26.39 9.11
N SER A 374 -4.72 -25.47 8.16
CA SER A 374 -5.68 -25.56 7.07
C SER A 374 -5.38 -26.78 6.18
N GLY A 375 -6.43 -27.31 5.54
CA GLY A 375 -6.32 -28.37 4.55
C GLY A 375 -5.64 -27.92 3.25
N VAL A 376 -5.55 -26.61 3.02
CA VAL A 376 -4.91 -26.02 1.83
C VAL A 376 -3.38 -26.19 1.87
N ILE A 377 -2.78 -26.25 3.05
CA ILE A 377 -1.32 -26.44 3.19
C ILE A 377 -0.99 -27.91 2.97
N THR A 378 -0.28 -28.22 1.89
CA THR A 378 0.08 -29.60 1.54
C THR A 378 1.07 -30.19 2.56
N PRO A 379 1.22 -31.53 2.64
CA PRO A 379 2.22 -32.15 3.50
C PRO A 379 3.65 -31.64 3.26
N GLU A 380 4.02 -31.41 2.00
CA GLU A 380 5.33 -30.92 1.59
C GLU A 380 5.56 -29.47 2.08
N GLU A 381 4.54 -28.61 1.93
CA GLU A 381 4.58 -27.24 2.44
C GLU A 381 4.64 -27.19 3.97
N ARG A 382 3.94 -28.11 4.65
CA ARG A 382 4.01 -28.23 6.12
C ARG A 382 5.42 -28.56 6.59
N GLU A 383 6.09 -29.49 5.91
CA GLU A 383 7.49 -29.82 6.22
C GLU A 383 8.40 -28.61 5.97
N ALA A 384 8.27 -27.94 4.82
CA ALA A 384 9.05 -26.76 4.48
C ALA A 384 8.85 -25.58 5.45
N LEU A 385 7.63 -25.45 6.01
CA LEU A 385 7.27 -24.39 6.96
C LEU A 385 7.48 -24.79 8.44
N GLY A 386 7.83 -26.06 8.71
CA GLY A 386 8.01 -26.58 10.07
C GLY A 386 6.70 -26.68 10.87
N LEU A 387 5.62 -27.13 10.24
CA LEU A 387 4.27 -27.22 10.81
C LEU A 387 3.79 -28.69 10.94
N PRO A 388 2.95 -29.02 11.92
CA PRO A 388 2.48 -28.17 13.02
C PRO A 388 3.55 -28.01 14.12
N ALA A 389 3.48 -26.91 14.86
CA ALA A 389 4.31 -26.69 16.05
C ALA A 389 3.44 -26.05 17.16
N PRO A 390 3.39 -26.61 18.38
CA PRO A 390 2.52 -26.11 19.44
C PRO A 390 3.03 -24.79 20.02
N LEU A 391 2.17 -24.12 20.79
CA LEU A 391 2.59 -23.00 21.63
C LEU A 391 3.49 -23.51 22.76
N LEU A 392 4.58 -22.78 23.03
CA LEU A 392 5.52 -23.07 24.11
C LEU A 392 4.93 -22.82 25.51
N LYS A 393 3.86 -22.02 25.59
CA LYS A 393 3.11 -21.76 26.82
C LYS A 393 1.64 -22.09 26.57
N LYS A 394 1.02 -22.82 27.51
CA LYS A 394 -0.41 -23.12 27.44
C LYS A 394 -1.24 -21.83 27.48
N PRO A 395 -2.27 -21.69 26.63
CA PRO A 395 -3.14 -20.53 26.66
C PRO A 395 -3.83 -20.31 28.01
N GLY A 396 -3.71 -19.11 28.57
CA GLY A 396 -4.52 -18.68 29.70
C GLY A 396 -5.98 -18.41 29.30
N SER A 397 -6.89 -18.25 30.27
CA SER A 397 -8.33 -18.09 30.02
C SER A 397 -8.68 -16.95 29.05
N LYS A 398 -8.01 -15.80 29.15
CA LYS A 398 -8.20 -14.67 28.23
C LYS A 398 -7.78 -15.00 26.81
N LEU A 399 -6.57 -15.55 26.64
CA LEU A 399 -6.04 -15.92 25.33
C LEU A 399 -6.91 -16.99 24.66
N LYS A 400 -7.44 -17.96 25.43
CA LYS A 400 -8.41 -18.96 24.93
C LYS A 400 -9.65 -18.31 24.33
N ASN A 401 -10.20 -17.28 24.98
CA ASN A 401 -11.37 -16.57 24.46
C ASN A 401 -11.08 -15.88 23.12
N TYR A 402 -9.92 -15.24 22.97
CA TYR A 402 -9.53 -14.62 21.70
C TYR A 402 -9.20 -15.66 20.62
N LEU A 403 -8.51 -16.74 20.97
CA LEU A 403 -8.25 -17.86 20.06
C LEU A 403 -9.54 -18.54 19.62
N LYS A 404 -10.56 -18.62 20.47
CA LYS A 404 -11.88 -19.12 20.09
C LYS A 404 -12.47 -18.32 18.93
N HIS A 405 -12.44 -16.99 19.00
CA HIS A 405 -12.88 -16.13 17.89
C HIS A 405 -12.05 -16.34 16.62
N HIS A 406 -10.73 -16.51 16.76
CA HIS A 406 -9.86 -16.82 15.64
C HIS A 406 -10.22 -18.17 14.99
N ARG A 407 -10.44 -19.21 15.80
CA ARG A 407 -10.87 -20.55 15.37
C ARG A 407 -12.23 -20.55 14.69
N GLU A 408 -13.20 -19.78 15.17
CA GLU A 408 -14.50 -19.64 14.54
C GLU A 408 -14.35 -19.14 13.08
N ARG A 409 -13.50 -18.14 12.84
CA ARG A 409 -13.19 -17.63 11.49
C ARG A 409 -12.42 -18.63 10.64
N PHE A 410 -11.42 -19.29 11.24
CA PHE A 410 -10.65 -20.37 10.60
C PHE A 410 -11.57 -21.51 10.10
N ASN A 411 -12.55 -21.92 10.92
CA ASN A 411 -13.48 -22.99 10.57
C ASN A 411 -14.47 -22.58 9.47
N LEU A 412 -14.92 -21.32 9.44
CA LEU A 412 -15.82 -20.82 8.38
C LEU A 412 -15.19 -20.88 6.98
N LEU A 413 -13.87 -20.77 6.88
CA LEU A 413 -13.13 -20.89 5.61
C LEU A 413 -12.84 -22.34 5.20
N ARG A 414 -13.11 -23.33 6.07
CA ARG A 414 -12.98 -24.77 5.76
C ARG A 414 -14.25 -25.40 5.19
N THR A 415 -15.40 -24.75 5.39
CA THR A 415 -16.72 -25.27 4.98
C THR A 415 -17.24 -24.69 3.66
N GLN A 416 -16.47 -23.80 3.03
CA GLN A 416 -16.66 -23.35 1.64
C GLN A 416 -15.60 -24.03 0.76
#